data_AF-A0A8X6V9H3-F1
#
_entry.id   AF-A0A8X6V9H3-F1
#
_cell.length_a   1.000
_cell.length_b   1.000
_cell.length_c   1.000
_cell.angle_alpha   90.00
_cell.angle_beta   90.00
_cell.angle_gamma   90.00
#
_symmetry.space_group_name_H-M   'P 1'
#
loop_
_entity.id
_entity.type
_entity.pdbx_description
1 polymer ?
#
loop_
_entity_poly.entity_id
_entity_poly.type
_entity_poly.pdbx_seq_one_letter_code
_entity_poly.pdbx_strand_id
1 'polypeptide(L)'
;MLPGSSTSLTALFHGCGSHLKLLECVVDGMGRVVLEVRDVCRRQIYRPISKKKQAHHSSAVGKSVSCCLRKQISRKTVAGRLRGGGLYARRPVVCVPLPRQHRTARLQWCREHHNWTEQDWACVLFSDESRFSLSSDCRLN
;
A
#
# COMPACT_ATOMS: atom_id res chain seq x y z
N MET A 1 -29.51 10.57 -29.80
CA MET A 1 -28.80 10.66 -28.50
C MET A 1 -27.66 9.66 -28.53
N LEU A 2 -26.42 10.13 -28.63
CA LEU A 2 -25.23 9.25 -28.57
C LEU A 2 -24.76 9.18 -27.12
N PRO A 3 -24.32 8.00 -26.63
CA PRO A 3 -23.79 7.89 -25.27
C PRO A 3 -22.49 8.69 -25.17
N GLY A 4 -22.43 9.56 -24.16
CA GLY A 4 -21.29 10.44 -23.91
C GLY A 4 -20.00 9.64 -23.78
N SER A 5 -19.00 10.03 -24.57
CA SER A 5 -17.65 9.48 -24.55
C SER A 5 -17.04 9.62 -23.15
N SER A 6 -17.04 8.53 -22.37
CA SER A 6 -16.28 8.42 -21.13
C SER A 6 -14.80 8.34 -21.51
N THR A 7 -14.05 9.42 -21.31
CA THR A 7 -12.59 9.41 -21.43
C THR A 7 -12.00 8.73 -20.21
N SER A 8 -11.77 7.41 -20.32
CA SER A 8 -11.00 6.66 -19.34
C SER A 8 -9.51 6.95 -19.56
N LEU A 9 -8.88 7.64 -18.62
CA LEU A 9 -7.43 7.86 -18.61
C LEU A 9 -6.81 6.93 -17.57
N THR A 10 -6.29 5.80 -18.04
CA THR A 10 -5.55 4.85 -17.24
C THR A 10 -4.14 5.38 -16.99
N ALA A 11 -3.84 5.85 -15.79
CA ALA A 11 -2.49 6.22 -15.39
C ALA A 11 -1.88 5.07 -14.56
N LEU A 12 -0.93 4.35 -15.16
CA LEU A 12 -0.14 3.35 -14.45
C LEU A 12 0.88 4.06 -13.54
N PHE A 13 0.67 4.03 -12.23
CA PHE A 13 1.65 4.52 -11.28
C PHE A 13 2.59 3.39 -10.88
N HIS A 14 3.81 3.42 -11.40
CA HIS A 14 4.90 2.59 -10.92
C HIS A 14 5.43 3.16 -9.60
N GLY A 15 4.92 2.64 -8.48
CA GLY A 15 5.57 2.85 -7.19
C GLY A 15 6.90 2.11 -7.17
N CYS A 16 8.00 2.81 -6.85
CA CYS A 16 9.31 2.22 -6.62
C CYS A 16 9.21 1.10 -5.57
N GLY A 17 9.35 -0.14 -6.02
CA GLY A 17 9.11 -1.36 -5.24
C GLY A 17 7.89 -2.14 -5.73
N SER A 18 8.04 -2.81 -6.89
CA SER A 18 7.27 -3.96 -7.41
C SER A 18 5.72 -3.98 -7.33
N HIS A 19 5.05 -2.89 -6.94
CA HIS A 19 3.61 -2.85 -6.77
C HIS A 19 2.97 -1.98 -7.85
N LEU A 20 2.33 -2.63 -8.84
CA LEU A 20 1.47 -1.96 -9.80
C LEU A 20 0.19 -1.55 -9.06
N LYS A 21 -0.04 -0.25 -8.94
CA LYS A 21 -1.35 0.31 -8.57
C LYS A 21 -1.97 0.85 -9.84
N LEU A 22 -3.10 0.29 -10.25
CA LEU A 22 -3.91 0.90 -11.29
C LEU A 22 -4.70 2.03 -10.62
N LEU A 23 -4.34 3.27 -10.92
CA LEU A 23 -5.17 4.43 -10.61
C LEU A 23 -5.93 4.74 -11.91
N GLU A 24 -7.18 4.33 -11.98
CA GLU A 24 -8.04 4.76 -13.09
C GLU A 24 -8.60 6.13 -12.75
N CYS A 25 -8.23 7.13 -13.56
CA CYS A 25 -8.82 8.44 -13.53
C CYS A 25 -9.98 8.44 -14.53
N VAL A 26 -11.19 8.20 -14.03
CA VAL A 26 -12.41 8.26 -14.85
C VAL A 26 -12.99 9.66 -14.73
N VAL A 27 -13.26 10.30 -15.86
CA VAL A 27 -14.09 11.51 -15.89
C VAL A 27 -15.51 11.08 -16.20
N ASP A 28 -16.39 11.11 -15.20
CA ASP A 28 -17.80 10.76 -15.41
C ASP A 28 -18.46 11.78 -16.36
N GLY A 29 -19.64 11.44 -16.92
CA GLY A 29 -20.42 12.33 -17.80
C GLY A 29 -20.82 13.69 -17.20
N MET A 30 -20.53 13.94 -15.92
CA MET A 30 -20.67 15.21 -15.20
C MET A 30 -19.34 15.98 -15.03
N GLY A 31 -18.24 15.53 -15.64
CA GLY A 31 -16.92 16.16 -15.50
C GLY A 31 -16.24 15.93 -14.14
N ARG A 32 -16.72 14.96 -13.34
CA ARG A 32 -16.15 14.62 -12.04
C ARG A 32 -15.01 13.62 -12.20
N VAL A 33 -13.86 13.91 -11.60
CA VAL A 33 -12.71 13.00 -11.54
C VAL A 33 -12.96 11.95 -10.45
N VAL A 34 -13.13 10.70 -10.85
CA VAL A 34 -13.20 9.51 -9.99
C VAL A 34 -11.86 8.80 -10.05
N LEU A 35 -11.31 8.45 -8.89
CA LEU A 35 -10.06 7.70 -8.76
C LEU A 35 -10.42 6.29 -8.27
N GLU A 36 -10.48 5.30 -9.17
CA GLU A 36 -10.59 3.90 -8.77
C GLU A 36 -9.21 3.30 -8.54
N VAL A 37 -9.04 2.60 -7.42
CA VAL A 37 -7.83 1.85 -7.09
C VAL A 37 -8.16 0.37 -7.15
N ARG A 38 -7.58 -0.34 -8.12
CA ARG A 38 -7.62 -1.82 -8.14
C ARG A 38 -6.33 -2.35 -7.53
N ASP A 39 -6.43 -2.86 -6.30
CA ASP A 39 -5.32 -3.53 -5.61
C ASP A 39 -5.14 -4.96 -6.16
N VAL A 40 -4.07 -5.19 -6.92
CA VAL A 40 -3.77 -6.50 -7.54
C VAL A 40 -3.11 -7.49 -6.56
N CYS A 41 -2.64 -7.06 -5.38
CA CYS A 41 -1.90 -7.94 -4.47
C CYS A 41 -2.38 -7.85 -3.01
N ARG A 42 -3.25 -8.78 -2.61
CA ARG A 42 -3.99 -8.80 -1.32
C ARG A 42 -3.13 -9.09 -0.06
N ARG A 43 -1.79 -9.16 -0.13
CA ARG A 43 -0.94 -9.64 1.00
C ARG A 43 0.32 -8.80 1.26
N GLN A 44 0.31 -7.50 1.00
CA GLN A 44 1.39 -6.61 1.43
C GLN A 44 0.92 -5.75 2.62
N ILE A 45 1.67 -5.78 3.74
CA ILE A 45 1.39 -4.91 4.89
C ILE A 45 1.89 -3.50 4.57
N TYR A 46 1.06 -2.51 4.87
CA TYR A 46 1.34 -1.09 4.62
C TYR A 46 1.32 -0.27 5.90
N ARG A 47 2.34 0.56 6.10
CA ARG A 47 2.38 1.53 7.22
C ARG A 47 2.03 2.95 6.77
N PRO A 48 1.38 3.75 7.64
CA PRO A 48 1.13 5.16 7.38
C PRO A 48 2.44 5.93 7.17
N ILE A 49 2.38 7.00 6.37
CA ILE A 49 3.51 7.93 6.19
C ILE A 49 3.19 9.30 6.79
N SER A 50 4.24 10.07 7.08
CA SER A 50 4.10 11.41 7.67
C SER A 50 3.33 12.38 6.77
N LYS A 51 2.66 13.37 7.38
CA LYS A 51 1.89 14.40 6.67
C LYS A 51 2.71 15.12 5.58
N LYS A 52 4.01 15.38 5.83
CA LYS A 52 4.94 15.95 4.83
C LYS A 52 5.06 15.07 3.58
N LYS A 53 5.22 13.75 3.78
CA LYS A 53 5.29 12.79 2.67
C LYS A 53 3.94 12.61 1.97
N GLN A 54 2.82 12.71 2.70
CA GLN A 54 1.48 12.72 2.09
C GLN A 54 1.27 13.94 1.19
N ALA A 55 1.74 15.12 1.60
CA ALA A 55 1.68 16.34 0.80
C ALA A 55 2.52 16.23 -0.48
N HIS A 56 3.71 15.63 -0.38
CA HIS A 56 4.55 15.33 -1.55
C HIS A 56 3.83 14.40 -2.54
N HIS A 57 3.21 13.32 -2.03
CA HIS A 57 2.43 12.40 -2.86
C HIS A 57 1.25 13.10 -3.56
N SER A 58 0.50 13.93 -2.83
CA SER A 58 -0.59 14.73 -3.40
C SER A 58 -0.09 15.68 -4.50
N SER A 59 1.13 16.20 -4.36
CA SER A 59 1.76 17.02 -5.40
C SER A 59 2.14 16.23 -6.63
N ALA A 60 2.66 15.01 -6.47
CA ALA A 60 3.03 14.14 -7.57
C ALA A 60 1.79 13.68 -8.36
N VAL A 61 0.74 13.26 -7.66
CA VAL A 61 -0.57 12.95 -8.26
C VAL A 61 -1.13 14.18 -8.97
N GLY A 62 -1.11 15.34 -8.34
CA GLY A 62 -1.59 16.58 -8.96
C GLY A 62 -0.87 16.97 -10.25
N LYS A 63 0.45 16.74 -10.34
CA LYS A 63 1.21 16.96 -11.58
C LYS A 63 0.76 16.02 -12.71
N SER A 64 0.59 14.74 -12.41
CA SER A 64 0.11 13.75 -13.38
C SER A 64 -1.30 14.09 -13.86
N VAL A 65 -2.23 14.37 -12.94
CA VAL A 65 -3.61 14.73 -13.29
C VAL A 65 -3.66 16.05 -14.07
N SER A 66 -2.89 17.06 -13.67
CA SER A 66 -2.82 18.35 -14.39
C SER A 66 -2.31 18.19 -15.83
N CYS A 67 -1.28 17.38 -16.03
CA CYS A 67 -0.74 17.05 -17.36
C CYS A 67 -1.80 16.36 -18.23
N CYS A 68 -2.47 15.34 -17.70
CA CYS A 68 -3.47 14.57 -18.42
C CYS A 68 -4.72 15.40 -18.76
N LEU A 69 -5.22 16.20 -17.82
CA LEU A 69 -6.42 17.02 -18.01
C LEU A 69 -6.14 18.38 -18.66
N ARG A 70 -4.86 18.73 -18.88
CA ARG A 70 -4.39 20.05 -19.32
C ARG A 70 -5.00 21.20 -18.51
N LYS A 71 -5.20 20.99 -17.20
CA LYS A 71 -5.82 21.95 -16.28
C LYS A 71 -4.96 22.07 -15.03
N GLN A 72 -4.69 23.30 -14.60
CA GLN A 72 -3.98 23.55 -13.35
C GLN A 72 -4.87 23.17 -12.16
N ILE A 73 -4.45 22.16 -11.40
CA ILE A 73 -5.16 21.69 -10.21
C ILE A 73 -4.29 21.94 -8.98
N SER A 74 -4.87 22.60 -7.97
CA SER A 74 -4.15 22.88 -6.73
C SER A 74 -3.89 21.59 -5.94
N ARG A 75 -2.75 21.52 -5.23
CA ARG A 75 -2.43 20.43 -4.30
C ARG A 75 -3.53 20.23 -3.25
N LYS A 76 -4.14 21.32 -2.76
CA LYS A 76 -5.21 21.27 -1.75
C LYS A 76 -6.44 20.53 -2.29
N THR A 77 -6.83 20.79 -3.53
CA THR A 77 -7.95 20.12 -4.20
C THR A 77 -7.66 18.63 -4.36
N VAL A 78 -6.47 18.26 -4.83
CA VAL A 78 -6.06 16.85 -4.96
C VAL A 78 -6.07 16.15 -3.61
N ALA A 79 -5.48 16.74 -2.59
CA ALA A 79 -5.45 16.16 -1.25
C ALA A 79 -6.85 16.02 -0.63
N GLY A 80 -7.75 16.98 -0.87
CA GLY A 80 -9.15 16.92 -0.45
C GLY A 80 -9.91 15.78 -1.11
N ARG A 81 -9.75 15.62 -2.44
CA ARG A 81 -10.37 14.51 -3.19
C ARG A 81 -9.84 13.15 -2.79
N LEU A 82 -8.52 13.02 -2.59
CA LEU A 82 -7.92 11.79 -2.08
C LEU A 82 -8.48 11.42 -0.70
N ARG A 83 -8.56 12.38 0.24
CA ARG A 83 -9.15 12.14 1.57
C ARG A 83 -10.64 11.80 1.52
N GLY A 84 -11.41 12.49 0.68
CA GLY A 84 -12.84 12.22 0.50
C GLY A 84 -13.10 10.81 -0.03
N GLY A 85 -12.20 10.28 -0.85
CA GLY A 85 -12.21 8.88 -1.31
C GLY A 85 -11.50 7.89 -0.38
N GLY A 86 -11.07 8.29 0.82
CA GLY A 86 -10.36 7.41 1.76
C GLY A 86 -8.96 6.97 1.29
N LEU A 87 -8.39 7.62 0.28
CA LEU A 87 -7.10 7.28 -0.31
C LEU A 87 -5.96 8.00 0.43
N TYR A 88 -5.06 7.21 0.99
CA TYR A 88 -3.87 7.69 1.67
C TYR A 88 -2.62 7.05 1.10
N ALA A 89 -1.59 7.87 0.90
CA ALA A 89 -0.28 7.37 0.57
C ALA A 89 0.26 6.52 1.75
N ARG A 90 0.74 5.31 1.44
CA ARG A 90 1.33 4.38 2.41
C ARG A 90 2.64 3.85 1.90
N ARG A 91 3.51 3.41 2.82
CA ARG A 91 4.78 2.76 2.49
C ARG A 91 4.64 1.24 2.73
N PRO A 92 5.02 0.38 1.77
CA PRO A 92 5.06 -1.05 2.02
C PRO A 92 6.07 -1.33 3.14
N VAL A 93 5.70 -2.21 4.06
CA VAL A 93 6.64 -2.75 5.05
C VAL A 93 7.59 -3.68 4.30
N VAL A 94 8.90 -3.49 4.48
CA VAL A 94 9.89 -4.41 3.93
C VAL A 94 9.83 -5.67 4.77
N CYS A 95 9.44 -6.77 4.16
CA CYS A 95 9.35 -8.08 4.78
C CYS A 95 10.13 -9.08 3.93
N VAL A 96 10.80 -10.02 4.59
CA VAL A 96 11.49 -11.11 3.91
C VAL A 96 10.44 -11.95 3.17
N PRO A 97 10.56 -12.13 1.83
CA PRO A 97 9.60 -12.93 1.09
C PRO A 97 9.60 -14.37 1.60
N LEU A 98 8.45 -14.82 2.11
CA LEU A 98 8.29 -16.20 2.55
C LEU A 98 7.98 -17.11 1.34
N PRO A 99 8.71 -18.23 1.16
CA PRO A 99 8.35 -19.28 0.21
C PRO A 99 6.90 -19.76 0.40
N ARG A 100 6.27 -20.23 -0.69
CA ARG A 100 4.87 -20.73 -0.64
C ARG A 100 4.67 -21.84 0.38
N GLN A 101 5.63 -22.75 0.50
CA GLN A 101 5.61 -23.84 1.48
C GLN A 101 5.57 -23.28 2.90
N HIS A 102 6.49 -22.38 3.26
CA HIS A 102 6.53 -21.74 4.57
C HIS A 102 5.24 -20.97 4.90
N ARG A 103 4.64 -20.28 3.92
CA ARG A 103 3.35 -19.59 4.12
C ARG A 103 2.22 -20.56 4.45
N THR A 104 2.20 -21.72 3.80
CA THR A 104 1.16 -22.74 4.00
C THR A 104 1.33 -23.40 5.36
N ALA A 105 2.55 -23.82 5.69
CA ALA A 105 2.87 -24.42 6.99
C ALA A 105 2.54 -23.48 8.16
N ARG A 106 2.95 -22.19 8.07
CA ARG A 106 2.61 -21.19 9.10
C ARG A 106 1.10 -21.01 9.26
N LEU A 107 0.35 -20.93 8.15
CA LEU A 107 -1.11 -20.79 8.21
C LEU A 107 -1.78 -22.01 8.83
N GLN A 108 -1.32 -23.21 8.49
CA GLN A 108 -1.83 -24.44 9.05
C GLN A 108 -1.56 -24.50 10.57
N TRP A 109 -0.32 -24.22 10.98
CA TRP A 109 0.05 -24.17 12.39
C TRP A 109 -0.83 -23.17 13.17
N CYS A 110 -1.03 -21.96 12.65
CA CYS A 110 -1.92 -20.97 13.29
C CYS A 110 -3.38 -21.45 13.40
N ARG A 111 -3.88 -22.25 12.45
CA ARG A 111 -5.24 -22.79 12.50
C ARG A 111 -5.37 -23.90 13.54
N GLU A 112 -4.39 -24.79 13.61
CA GLU A 112 -4.32 -25.86 14.60
C GLU A 112 -4.24 -25.30 16.03
N HIS A 113 -3.55 -24.18 16.22
CA HIS A 113 -3.29 -23.57 17.53
C HIS A 113 -4.18 -22.33 17.81
N HIS A 114 -5.20 -22.05 16.99
CA HIS A 114 -6.05 -20.87 17.14
C HIS A 114 -6.84 -20.85 18.46
N ASN A 115 -7.22 -22.03 18.97
CA ASN A 115 -8.04 -22.19 20.16
C ASN A 115 -7.23 -22.55 21.41
N TRP A 116 -5.90 -22.47 21.34
CA TRP A 116 -5.06 -22.78 22.49
C TRP A 116 -5.26 -21.79 23.63
N THR A 117 -5.38 -22.34 24.84
CA THR A 117 -5.55 -21.59 26.09
C THR A 117 -4.20 -21.17 26.67
N GLU A 118 -4.20 -20.28 27.66
CA GLU A 118 -2.97 -19.86 28.34
C GLU A 118 -2.23 -21.06 28.97
N GLN A 119 -2.95 -22.05 29.47
CA GLN A 119 -2.38 -23.28 30.02
C GLN A 119 -1.66 -24.10 28.95
N ASP A 120 -2.24 -24.21 27.75
CA ASP A 120 -1.62 -24.91 26.62
C ASP A 120 -0.30 -24.23 26.20
N TRP A 121 -0.30 -22.89 26.16
CA TRP A 121 0.92 -22.12 25.88
C TRP A 121 1.96 -22.26 26.99
N ALA A 122 1.56 -22.37 28.25
CA ALA A 122 2.47 -22.54 29.39
C ALA A 122 3.23 -23.89 29.33
N CYS A 123 2.70 -24.88 28.61
CA CYS A 123 3.36 -26.15 28.39
C CYS A 123 4.38 -26.14 27.23
N VAL A 124 4.48 -25.05 26.46
CA VAL A 124 5.44 -24.93 25.34
C VAL A 124 6.76 -24.36 25.83
N LEU A 125 7.84 -25.13 25.65
CA LEU A 125 9.19 -24.61 25.80
C LEU A 125 9.70 -24.04 24.48
N PHE A 126 9.90 -22.72 24.43
CA PHE A 126 10.53 -22.05 23.30
C PHE A 126 12.04 -22.02 23.46
N SER A 127 12.78 -22.37 22.41
CA SER A 127 14.23 -22.19 22.32
C SER A 127 14.59 -21.49 21.01
N ASP A 128 15.53 -20.54 21.08
CA ASP A 128 16.19 -19.96 19.91
C ASP A 128 17.68 -19.74 20.20
N GLU A 129 18.45 -19.48 19.14
CA GLU A 129 19.81 -19.00 19.24
C GLU A 129 19.89 -17.54 18.81
N SER A 130 20.37 -16.68 19.71
CA SER A 130 20.68 -15.28 19.43
C SER A 130 22.18 -15.05 19.35
N ARG A 131 22.60 -14.21 18.40
CA ARG A 131 24.00 -13.80 18.23
C ARG A 131 24.21 -12.46 18.93
N PHE A 132 25.14 -12.42 19.88
CA PHE A 132 25.56 -11.19 20.54
C PHE A 132 26.96 -10.79 20.05
N SER A 133 27.11 -9.55 19.59
CA SER A 133 28.42 -8.99 19.23
C SER A 133 28.96 -8.13 20.36
N LEU A 134 30.21 -8.36 20.76
CA LEU A 134 30.90 -7.60 21.81
C LEU A 134 31.46 -6.25 21.31
N SER A 135 31.48 -6.02 20.00
CA SER A 135 31.90 -4.76 19.41
C SER A 135 30.69 -3.85 19.18
N SER A 136 30.82 -2.59 19.62
CA SER A 136 29.84 -1.51 19.43
C SER A 136 29.84 -0.94 18.02
N ASP A 137 30.49 -1.58 17.04
CA ASP A 137 30.44 -1.11 15.66
C ASP A 137 29.09 -1.44 15.03
N CYS A 138 28.10 -0.61 15.39
CA CYS A 138 26.78 -0.50 14.77
C CYS A 138 26.85 0.15 13.38
N ARG A 139 27.85 -0.22 12.57
CA ARG A 139 28.00 0.20 11.16
C ARG A 139 28.26 -0.99 10.25
N LEU A 140 27.36 -1.98 10.27
CA LEU A 140 27.26 -2.91 9.15
C LEU A 140 25.83 -2.91 8.60
N ASN A 141 25.76 -2.34 7.39
CA ASN A 141 24.70 -2.27 6.37
C ASN A 141 23.54 -1.29 6.55
#